data_AF-A0A7K0NWH1-F1
#
_entry.id   AF-A0A7K0NWH1-F1
#
_cell.length_a   1.000
_cell.length_b   1.000
_cell.length_c   1.000
_cell.angle_alpha   90.00
_cell.angle_beta   90.00
_cell.angle_gamma   90.00
#
_symmetry.space_group_name_H-M   'P 1'
#
loop_
_entity.id
_entity.type
_entity.pdbx_description
1 polymer ?
#
loop_
_entity_poly.entity_id
_entity_poly.type
_entity_poly.pdbx_seq_one_letter_code
_entity_poly.pdbx_strand_id
1 'polypeptide(L)'
;MITLHWFSPEDREIMTPLMLEAHRRGLQAELRHYHDPAGDISVHCHGRGDANPARLSAFLLHDVGQDWWASDLTEDDNMWADTPWSQFDLVFLPGPEWSAAWQRLSHLPKARPRLGACEAGWPKADRVGTPEFAAEVAALRGGLTLANRPTVLFAPSWETDDHRNLRSFVAAFEPRDVNLLAKYAPGYHEVEEALLAAHPRLQLIDSTTSILPCLALADAMLSDESNCLSEALLLGVPPVAVTDWEVPAMPEHGLPARPAEPPAFAVAA
;
A
#
# COMPACT_ATOMS: atom_id res chain seq x y z
N MET A 1 -8.82 26.96 -1.69
CA MET A 1 -7.97 26.03 -2.48
C MET A 1 -7.64 24.80 -1.63
N ILE A 2 -7.71 23.59 -2.21
CA ILE A 2 -7.37 22.32 -1.54
C ILE A 2 -5.94 21.91 -1.94
N THR A 3 -5.11 21.62 -0.97
CA THR A 3 -3.75 21.09 -1.18
C THR A 3 -3.68 19.66 -0.67
N LEU A 4 -3.30 18.74 -1.56
CA LEU A 4 -3.18 17.32 -1.29
C LEU A 4 -1.68 16.97 -1.23
N HIS A 5 -1.19 16.65 -0.04
CA HIS A 5 0.24 16.46 0.20
C HIS A 5 0.68 15.02 -0.05
N TRP A 6 1.80 14.85 -0.74
CA TRP A 6 2.44 13.55 -0.97
C TRP A 6 3.92 13.58 -0.56
N PHE A 7 4.42 12.47 -0.03
CA PHE A 7 5.84 12.23 0.27
C PHE A 7 6.43 11.19 -0.69
N SER A 8 5.71 10.11 -0.96
CA SER A 8 6.13 9.03 -1.86
C SER A 8 5.25 8.93 -3.12
N PRO A 9 5.67 8.16 -4.15
CA PRO A 9 4.82 7.84 -5.29
C PRO A 9 3.47 7.22 -4.90
N GLU A 10 3.45 6.36 -3.88
CA GLU A 10 2.25 5.69 -3.38
C GLU A 10 1.25 6.70 -2.79
N ASP A 11 1.73 7.73 -2.07
CA ASP A 11 0.88 8.82 -1.59
C ASP A 11 0.17 9.55 -2.73
N ARG A 12 0.87 9.75 -3.86
CA ARG A 12 0.25 10.36 -5.05
C ARG A 12 -0.87 9.51 -5.58
N GLU A 13 -0.75 8.18 -5.54
CA GLU A 13 -1.80 7.27 -6.00
C GLU A 13 -3.08 7.38 -5.16
N ILE A 14 -2.93 7.63 -3.87
CA ILE A 14 -4.04 7.84 -2.92
C ILE A 14 -4.65 9.24 -3.11
N MET A 15 -3.82 10.27 -3.29
CA MET A 15 -4.28 11.66 -3.39
C MET A 15 -4.90 12.00 -4.75
N THR A 16 -4.46 11.34 -5.82
CA THR A 16 -4.92 11.65 -7.19
C THR A 16 -6.44 11.51 -7.36
N PRO A 17 -7.11 10.42 -6.91
CA PRO A 17 -8.57 10.32 -6.94
C PRO A 17 -9.28 11.49 -6.27
N LEU A 18 -8.80 11.96 -5.11
CA LEU A 18 -9.36 13.11 -4.42
C LEU A 18 -9.21 14.40 -5.23
N MET A 19 -8.06 14.61 -5.87
CA MET A 19 -7.82 15.77 -6.73
C MET A 19 -8.79 15.79 -7.91
N LEU A 20 -8.92 14.66 -8.60
CA LEU A 20 -9.78 14.52 -9.77
C LEU A 20 -11.24 14.75 -9.40
N GLU A 21 -11.69 14.20 -8.27
CA GLU A 21 -13.05 14.41 -7.77
C GLU A 21 -13.30 15.87 -7.38
N ALA A 22 -12.33 16.53 -6.75
CA ALA A 22 -12.43 17.95 -6.44
C ALA A 22 -12.55 18.81 -7.71
N HIS A 23 -11.72 18.55 -8.73
CA HIS A 23 -11.81 19.23 -10.03
C HIS A 23 -13.16 18.99 -10.70
N ARG A 24 -13.66 17.75 -10.68
CA ARG A 24 -14.97 17.40 -11.24
C ARG A 24 -16.12 18.19 -10.59
N ARG A 25 -15.97 18.54 -9.30
CA ARG A 25 -16.93 19.38 -8.56
C ARG A 25 -16.71 20.89 -8.72
N GLY A 26 -15.77 21.31 -9.56
CA GLY A 26 -15.42 22.72 -9.78
C GLY A 26 -14.61 23.34 -8.64
N LEU A 27 -14.00 22.52 -7.79
CA LEU A 27 -13.11 22.97 -6.73
C LEU A 27 -11.67 23.07 -7.24
N GLN A 28 -10.92 24.04 -6.73
CA GLN A 28 -9.49 24.13 -6.98
C GLN A 28 -8.74 23.18 -6.05
N ALA A 29 -8.05 22.20 -6.64
CA ALA A 29 -7.21 21.24 -5.94
C ALA A 29 -5.87 21.04 -6.65
N GLU A 30 -4.81 20.70 -5.92
CA GLU A 30 -3.50 20.39 -6.48
C GLU A 30 -2.73 19.41 -5.59
N LEU A 31 -1.86 18.62 -6.21
CA LEU A 31 -0.88 17.78 -5.52
C LEU A 31 0.38 18.61 -5.22
N ARG A 32 0.86 18.56 -3.99
CA ARG A 32 2.11 19.22 -3.58
C ARG A 32 2.98 18.31 -2.74
N HIS A 33 4.29 18.54 -2.77
CA HIS A 33 5.18 17.79 -1.89
C HIS A 33 4.90 18.15 -0.43
N TYR A 34 5.13 17.24 0.51
CA TYR A 34 4.69 17.43 1.91
C TYR A 34 5.29 18.66 2.61
N HIS A 35 6.45 19.13 2.17
CA HIS A 35 7.10 20.34 2.68
C HIS A 35 6.54 21.65 2.13
N ASP A 36 5.73 21.60 1.07
CA ASP A 36 5.23 22.80 0.43
C ASP A 36 4.13 23.45 1.28
N PRO A 37 3.95 24.77 1.22
CA PRO A 37 2.90 25.46 1.96
C PRO A 37 1.49 24.96 1.60
N ALA A 38 0.64 24.85 2.62
CA ALA A 38 -0.77 24.51 2.46
C ALA A 38 -1.60 25.68 1.92
N GLY A 39 -2.71 25.35 1.25
CA GLY A 39 -3.79 26.27 0.91
C GLY A 39 -4.79 26.47 2.08
N ASP A 40 -6.06 26.70 1.74
CA ASP A 40 -7.12 26.83 2.77
C ASP A 40 -7.44 25.49 3.44
N ILE A 41 -7.39 24.41 2.66
CA ILE A 41 -7.64 23.03 3.10
C ILE A 41 -6.40 22.21 2.79
N SER A 42 -5.84 21.51 3.78
CA SER A 42 -4.74 20.56 3.59
C SER A 42 -5.18 19.13 3.86
N VAL A 43 -4.70 18.19 3.04
CA VAL A 43 -4.95 16.75 3.22
C VAL A 43 -3.62 16.00 3.16
N HIS A 44 -3.39 15.12 4.13
CA HIS A 44 -2.14 14.39 4.32
C HIS A 44 -2.42 12.89 4.47
N CYS A 45 -1.50 12.03 4.03
CA CYS A 45 -1.60 10.58 4.22
C CYS A 45 -0.38 9.90 4.83
N HIS A 46 0.63 10.67 5.24
CA HIS A 46 1.90 10.14 5.72
C HIS A 46 2.22 10.66 7.12
N GLY A 47 2.59 9.76 8.04
CA GLY A 47 2.81 10.07 9.46
C GLY A 47 4.00 10.99 9.77
N ARG A 48 4.78 11.39 8.75
CA ARG A 48 5.90 12.34 8.86
C ARG A 48 5.49 13.79 8.64
N GLY A 49 4.22 14.06 8.37
CA GLY A 49 3.70 15.41 8.20
C GLY A 49 3.28 16.01 9.53
N ASP A 50 3.98 17.05 9.99
CA ASP A 50 3.37 18.00 10.92
C ASP A 50 2.14 18.62 10.22
N ALA A 51 1.07 18.87 10.96
CA ALA A 51 -0.07 19.59 10.39
C ALA A 51 0.40 20.98 9.91
N ASN A 52 0.49 21.15 8.59
CA ASN A 52 0.81 22.43 7.98
C ASN A 52 -0.31 23.43 8.31
N PRO A 53 -0.02 24.68 8.72
CA PRO A 53 -1.05 25.65 9.05
C PRO A 53 -2.02 25.89 7.87
N ALA A 54 -3.17 25.23 7.93
CA ALA A 54 -4.31 25.41 7.04
C ALA A 54 -5.54 25.85 7.85
N ARG A 55 -6.58 26.38 7.19
CA ARG A 55 -7.84 26.73 7.87
C ARG A 55 -8.64 25.47 8.25
N LEU A 56 -8.47 24.41 7.48
CA LEU A 56 -8.98 23.07 7.74
C LEU A 56 -7.93 22.06 7.31
N SER A 57 -7.65 21.08 8.15
CA SER A 57 -6.63 20.05 7.92
C SER A 57 -7.24 18.67 8.10
N ALA A 58 -6.90 17.75 7.19
CA ALA A 58 -7.38 16.38 7.22
C ALA A 58 -6.22 15.39 7.08
N PHE A 59 -6.36 14.24 7.74
CA PHE A 59 -5.44 13.12 7.63
C PHE A 59 -6.18 11.86 7.15
N LEU A 60 -5.53 11.07 6.32
CA LEU A 60 -5.98 9.74 5.90
C LEU A 60 -4.83 8.74 6.05
N LEU A 61 -5.13 7.46 6.03
CA LEU A 61 -4.10 6.43 6.12
C LEU A 61 -3.36 6.25 4.80
N HIS A 62 -2.05 6.00 4.88
CA HIS A 62 -1.22 5.61 3.75
C HIS A 62 -1.65 4.27 3.15
N ASP A 63 -2.01 3.32 4.01
CA ASP A 63 -2.40 1.98 3.61
C ASP A 63 -3.50 1.43 4.53
N VAL A 64 -4.06 0.29 4.16
CA VAL A 64 -5.15 -0.38 4.88
C VAL A 64 -4.69 -1.55 5.74
N GLY A 65 -3.38 -1.87 5.78
CA GLY A 65 -2.81 -3.03 6.46
C GLY A 65 -2.00 -2.71 7.73
N GLN A 66 -1.98 -1.43 8.15
CA GLN A 66 -1.51 -1.00 9.46
C GLN A 66 -2.43 -1.42 10.64
N ASP A 67 -3.39 -2.33 10.42
CA ASP A 67 -4.37 -2.77 11.41
C ASP A 67 -3.77 -3.65 12.52
N TRP A 68 -2.62 -4.31 12.28
CA TRP A 68 -1.81 -4.92 13.35
C TRP A 68 -1.54 -3.95 14.47
N TRP A 69 -1.29 -2.69 14.10
CA TRP A 69 -1.02 -1.63 15.04
C TRP A 69 -2.28 -1.15 15.78
N ALA A 70 -3.46 -1.49 15.28
CA ALA A 70 -4.74 -1.25 15.95
C ALA A 70 -5.17 -2.41 16.87
N SER A 71 -4.47 -3.55 16.81
CA SER A 71 -4.75 -4.76 17.58
C SER A 71 -3.83 -4.95 18.79
N ASP A 72 -2.61 -4.41 18.75
CA ASP A 72 -1.75 -4.28 19.92
C ASP A 72 -2.22 -3.06 20.76
N LEU A 73 -2.91 -3.38 21.85
CA LEU A 73 -3.53 -2.41 22.75
C LEU A 73 -2.59 -1.95 23.87
N THR A 74 -1.31 -2.31 23.81
CA THR A 74 -0.33 -1.70 24.69
C THR A 74 -0.19 -0.22 24.31
N GLU A 75 -0.37 0.68 25.28
CA GLU A 75 -0.37 2.13 25.04
C GLU A 75 0.97 2.67 24.53
N ASP A 76 2.03 1.86 24.68
CA ASP A 76 3.41 2.32 24.57
C ASP A 76 3.99 2.21 23.15
N ASP A 77 3.42 1.38 22.27
CA ASP A 77 3.81 1.27 20.87
C ASP A 77 2.53 0.99 20.04
N ASN A 78 1.62 1.98 19.94
CA ASN A 78 0.48 1.94 19.02
C ASN A 78 0.48 3.09 17.98
N MET A 79 0.08 2.88 16.71
CA MET A 79 0.10 3.95 15.68
C MET A 79 -0.78 5.15 16.07
N TRP A 80 -1.75 4.90 16.95
CA TRP A 80 -2.65 5.89 17.52
C TRP A 80 -1.94 6.81 18.54
N ALA A 81 -0.87 6.32 19.17
CA ALA A 81 0.02 7.06 20.05
C ALA A 81 1.19 7.73 19.29
N ASP A 82 1.60 7.19 18.14
CA ASP A 82 2.76 7.69 17.40
C ASP A 82 2.44 8.68 16.29
N THR A 83 1.32 8.49 15.60
CA THR A 83 0.90 9.39 14.53
C THR A 83 0.26 10.66 15.14
N PRO A 84 0.53 11.86 14.59
CA PRO A 84 0.05 13.12 15.16
C PRO A 84 -1.42 13.42 14.85
N TRP A 85 -2.36 12.50 15.10
CA TRP A 85 -3.79 12.66 14.75
C TRP A 85 -4.41 13.94 15.32
N SER A 86 -4.03 14.31 16.54
CA SER A 86 -4.53 15.52 17.21
C SER A 86 -4.05 16.84 16.64
N GLN A 87 -3.09 16.80 15.72
CA GLN A 87 -2.69 17.99 14.97
C GLN A 87 -3.66 18.32 13.83
N PHE A 88 -4.50 17.37 13.41
CA PHE A 88 -5.45 17.55 12.31
C PHE A 88 -6.86 17.86 12.81
N ASP A 89 -7.66 18.53 11.99
CA ASP A 89 -9.05 18.82 12.30
C ASP A 89 -9.93 17.59 12.05
N LEU A 90 -9.70 16.89 10.94
CA LEU A 90 -10.44 15.70 10.54
C LEU A 90 -9.52 14.51 10.26
N VAL A 91 -10.04 13.30 10.48
CA VAL A 91 -9.38 12.05 10.08
C VAL A 91 -10.36 11.21 9.25
N PHE A 92 -9.91 10.67 8.13
CA PHE A 92 -10.68 9.74 7.31
C PHE A 92 -10.22 8.31 7.53
N LEU A 93 -11.16 7.45 7.92
CA LEU A 93 -10.93 6.04 8.23
C LEU A 93 -11.44 5.15 7.09
N PRO A 94 -10.73 4.05 6.76
CA PRO A 94 -11.09 3.16 5.65
C PRO A 94 -12.40 2.39 5.84
N GLY A 95 -12.81 2.14 7.08
CA GLY A 95 -13.98 1.30 7.34
C GLY A 95 -14.30 1.07 8.83
N PRO A 96 -15.32 0.24 9.11
CA PRO A 96 -15.85 0.04 10.45
C PRO A 96 -14.84 -0.48 11.47
N GLU A 97 -13.91 -1.35 11.05
CA GLU A 97 -12.87 -1.91 11.93
C GLU A 97 -11.95 -0.80 12.45
N TRP A 98 -11.56 0.13 11.57
CA TRP A 98 -10.77 1.31 11.91
C TRP A 98 -11.55 2.29 12.78
N SER A 99 -12.83 2.51 12.47
CA SER A 99 -13.74 3.31 13.30
C SER A 99 -13.84 2.75 14.73
N ALA A 100 -13.96 1.43 14.88
CA ALA A 100 -14.03 0.77 16.17
C ALA A 100 -12.69 0.84 16.93
N ALA A 101 -11.56 0.70 16.23
CA ALA A 101 -10.22 0.87 16.83
C ALA A 101 -10.03 2.30 17.36
N TRP A 102 -10.34 3.31 16.53
CA TRP A 102 -10.27 4.71 16.94
C TRP A 102 -11.17 4.99 18.15
N GLN A 103 -12.41 4.50 18.18
CA GLN A 103 -13.31 4.69 19.33
C GLN A 103 -12.70 4.16 20.63
N ARG A 104 -12.09 2.98 20.61
CA ARG A 104 -11.41 2.40 21.78
C ARG A 104 -10.23 3.24 22.24
N LEU A 105 -9.44 3.76 21.29
CA LEU A 105 -8.18 4.47 21.56
C LEU A 105 -8.34 6.00 21.65
N SER A 106 -9.53 6.53 21.38
CA SER A 106 -9.84 7.96 21.43
C SER A 106 -9.70 8.59 22.83
N HIS A 107 -9.47 7.79 23.87
CA HIS A 107 -9.10 8.30 25.19
C HIS A 107 -7.66 8.85 25.23
N LEU A 108 -6.77 8.38 24.32
CA LEU A 108 -5.42 8.87 24.15
C LEU A 108 -5.44 10.28 23.53
N PRO A 109 -4.86 11.31 24.16
CA PRO A 109 -4.91 12.68 23.63
C PRO A 109 -4.35 12.84 22.22
N LYS A 110 -3.34 12.04 21.85
CA LYS A 110 -2.72 12.08 20.51
C LYS A 110 -3.59 11.48 19.41
N ALA A 111 -4.50 10.56 19.75
CA ALA A 111 -5.39 9.89 18.79
C ALA A 111 -6.64 10.72 18.41
N ARG A 112 -6.82 11.90 19.02
CA ARG A 112 -8.04 12.71 18.90
C ARG A 112 -7.87 13.87 17.92
N PRO A 113 -8.40 13.80 16.68
CA PRO A 113 -8.50 14.98 15.84
C PRO A 113 -9.36 16.07 16.49
N ARG A 114 -9.15 17.34 16.10
CA ARG A 114 -9.79 18.49 16.75
C ARG A 114 -11.30 18.55 16.55
N LEU A 115 -11.80 18.08 15.40
CA LEU A 115 -13.24 18.07 15.08
C LEU A 115 -13.82 16.66 15.05
N GLY A 116 -13.08 15.66 14.55
CA GLY A 116 -13.52 14.26 14.61
C GLY A 116 -12.93 13.35 13.54
N ALA A 117 -13.29 12.07 13.62
CA ALA A 117 -12.99 11.06 12.61
C ALA A 117 -14.25 10.73 11.79
N CYS A 118 -14.08 10.39 10.51
CA CYS A 118 -15.15 10.05 9.58
C CYS A 118 -14.78 8.79 8.80
N GLU A 119 -15.72 7.87 8.66
CA GLU A 119 -15.56 6.72 7.77
C GLU A 119 -15.83 7.16 6.33
N ALA A 120 -14.81 7.07 5.47
CA ALA A 120 -14.90 7.56 4.10
C ALA A 120 -14.27 6.61 3.06
N GLY A 121 -13.80 5.45 3.48
CA GLY A 121 -13.10 4.53 2.59
C GLY A 121 -11.63 4.92 2.39
N TRP A 122 -10.99 4.25 1.45
CA TRP A 122 -9.61 4.51 1.09
C TRP A 122 -9.52 5.01 -0.36
N PRO A 123 -9.17 6.29 -0.60
CA PRO A 123 -9.33 6.93 -1.91
C PRO A 123 -8.62 6.24 -3.07
N LYS A 124 -7.50 5.55 -2.81
CA LYS A 124 -6.79 4.78 -3.86
C LYS A 124 -7.69 3.70 -4.47
N ALA A 125 -8.62 3.13 -3.70
CA ALA A 125 -9.58 2.13 -4.18
C ALA A 125 -10.69 2.72 -5.06
N ASP A 126 -10.96 4.04 -5.01
CA ASP A 126 -12.04 4.66 -5.79
C ASP A 126 -11.83 4.54 -7.31
N ARG A 127 -10.60 4.28 -7.76
CA ARG A 127 -10.31 4.03 -9.18
C ARG A 127 -10.70 2.62 -9.64
N VAL A 128 -10.86 1.67 -8.72
CA VAL A 128 -11.13 0.28 -9.08
C VAL A 128 -12.50 0.18 -9.76
N GLY A 129 -12.53 -0.48 -10.92
CA GLY A 129 -13.75 -0.65 -11.72
C GLY A 129 -14.12 0.54 -12.62
N THR A 130 -13.33 1.61 -12.66
CA THR A 130 -13.55 2.71 -13.62
C THR A 130 -13.04 2.34 -15.03
N PRO A 131 -13.54 2.99 -16.09
CA PRO A 131 -13.00 2.82 -17.45
C PRO A 131 -11.51 3.15 -17.56
N GLU A 132 -11.04 4.16 -16.82
CA GLU A 132 -9.63 4.56 -16.78
C GLU A 132 -8.75 3.45 -16.20
N PHE A 133 -9.19 2.82 -15.12
CA PHE A 133 -8.50 1.68 -14.53
C PHE A 133 -8.47 0.48 -15.49
N ALA A 134 -9.59 0.19 -16.17
CA ALA A 134 -9.62 -0.87 -17.18
C ALA A 134 -8.63 -0.61 -18.33
N ALA A 135 -8.49 0.65 -18.76
CA ALA A 135 -7.53 1.05 -19.78
C ALA A 135 -6.07 0.92 -19.28
N GLU A 136 -5.80 1.28 -18.03
CA GLU A 136 -4.50 1.10 -17.38
C GLU A 136 -4.09 -0.38 -17.31
N VAL A 137 -5.01 -1.25 -16.89
CA VAL A 137 -4.81 -2.72 -16.86
C VAL A 137 -4.55 -3.26 -18.27
N ALA A 138 -5.31 -2.82 -19.27
CA ALA A 138 -5.12 -3.25 -20.66
C ALA A 138 -3.77 -2.77 -21.23
N ALA A 139 -3.34 -1.55 -20.91
CA ALA A 139 -2.04 -1.02 -21.30
C ALA A 139 -0.89 -1.82 -20.68
N LEU A 140 -0.99 -2.12 -19.37
CA LEU A 140 -0.01 -2.96 -18.68
C LEU A 140 0.04 -4.36 -19.29
N ARG A 141 -1.11 -5.00 -19.54
CA ARG A 141 -1.18 -6.31 -20.22
C ARG A 141 -0.51 -6.28 -21.59
N GLY A 142 -0.71 -5.21 -22.36
CA GLY A 142 -0.13 -5.03 -23.69
C GLY A 142 1.40 -4.91 -23.70
N GLY A 143 1.99 -4.45 -22.59
CA GLY A 143 3.45 -4.41 -22.39
C GLY A 143 4.07 -5.75 -21.96
N LEU A 144 3.25 -6.74 -21.61
CA LEU A 144 3.69 -8.02 -21.09
C LEU A 144 3.42 -9.15 -22.11
N THR A 145 4.32 -10.12 -22.17
CA THR A 145 4.20 -11.32 -23.01
C THR A 145 3.56 -12.45 -22.20
N LEU A 146 2.27 -12.31 -21.89
CA LEU A 146 1.55 -13.29 -21.06
C LEU A 146 0.75 -14.26 -21.93
N ALA A 147 0.98 -15.54 -21.73
CA ALA A 147 0.23 -16.60 -22.40
C ALA A 147 -1.18 -16.75 -21.83
N ASN A 148 -2.05 -17.48 -22.54
CA ASN A 148 -3.41 -17.80 -22.10
C ASN A 148 -3.40 -18.92 -21.03
N ARG A 149 -2.92 -18.57 -19.84
CA ARG A 149 -2.82 -19.43 -18.65
C ARG A 149 -2.92 -18.55 -17.39
N PRO A 150 -3.18 -19.14 -16.20
CA PRO A 150 -3.27 -18.36 -14.97
C PRO A 150 -1.98 -17.59 -14.69
N THR A 151 -2.09 -16.44 -14.04
CA THR A 151 -0.99 -15.52 -13.73
C THR A 151 -0.83 -15.40 -12.22
N VAL A 152 0.39 -15.63 -11.73
CA VAL A 152 0.72 -15.47 -10.31
C VAL A 152 1.63 -14.26 -10.16
N LEU A 153 1.25 -13.33 -9.29
CA LEU A 153 2.01 -12.14 -8.97
C LEU A 153 2.81 -12.34 -7.68
N PHE A 154 4.11 -12.06 -7.74
CA PHE A 154 5.03 -11.92 -6.62
C PHE A 154 5.25 -10.43 -6.35
N ALA A 155 4.91 -9.96 -5.15
CA ALA A 155 5.14 -8.58 -4.76
C ALA A 155 5.49 -8.46 -3.27
N PRO A 156 6.72 -8.84 -2.87
CA PRO A 156 7.13 -8.86 -1.47
C PRO A 156 7.38 -7.44 -0.94
N SER A 157 7.28 -7.28 0.38
CA SER A 157 7.84 -6.15 1.11
C SER A 157 9.36 -6.21 1.17
N TRP A 158 9.93 -7.42 1.24
CA TRP A 158 11.36 -7.65 1.47
C TRP A 158 11.95 -8.68 0.53
N GLU A 159 13.21 -8.47 0.17
CA GLU A 159 14.00 -9.44 -0.58
C GLU A 159 15.43 -9.46 -0.04
N THR A 160 16.05 -10.64 -0.10
CA THR A 160 17.44 -10.82 0.29
C THR A 160 18.36 -10.42 -0.87
N ASP A 161 19.60 -10.03 -0.58
CA ASP A 161 20.58 -9.65 -1.62
C ASP A 161 20.81 -10.76 -2.65
N ASP A 162 20.62 -12.03 -2.28
CA ASP A 162 20.75 -13.20 -3.15
C ASP A 162 19.43 -13.61 -3.87
N HIS A 163 18.37 -12.80 -3.75
CA HIS A 163 17.03 -13.02 -4.31
C HIS A 163 16.37 -14.33 -3.88
N ARG A 164 16.54 -14.72 -2.62
CA ARG A 164 16.07 -16.02 -2.13
C ARG A 164 14.56 -16.15 -2.19
N ASN A 165 13.82 -15.08 -1.90
CA ASN A 165 12.36 -15.10 -1.92
C ASN A 165 11.88 -15.28 -3.36
N LEU A 166 12.39 -14.50 -4.32
CA LEU A 166 12.09 -14.68 -5.74
C LEU A 166 12.49 -16.06 -6.28
N ARG A 167 13.68 -16.57 -5.93
CA ARG A 167 14.13 -17.91 -6.36
C ARG A 167 13.20 -19.00 -5.81
N SER A 168 12.77 -18.89 -4.56
CA SER A 168 11.82 -19.83 -3.96
C SER A 168 10.45 -19.76 -4.64
N PHE A 169 9.97 -18.55 -4.96
CA PHE A 169 8.75 -18.31 -5.71
C PHE A 169 8.80 -18.99 -7.08
N VAL A 170 9.86 -18.73 -7.85
CA VAL A 170 10.03 -19.33 -9.17
C VAL A 170 10.10 -20.86 -9.08
N ALA A 171 10.89 -21.40 -8.15
CA ALA A 171 11.03 -22.84 -7.97
C ALA A 171 9.69 -23.53 -7.62
N ALA A 172 8.84 -22.89 -6.82
CA ALA A 172 7.52 -23.43 -6.45
C ALA A 172 6.57 -23.55 -7.66
N PHE A 173 6.70 -22.66 -8.65
CA PHE A 173 5.86 -22.64 -9.84
C PHE A 173 6.53 -23.18 -11.11
N GLU A 174 7.81 -23.52 -11.08
CA GLU A 174 8.54 -24.19 -12.16
C GLU A 174 7.75 -25.38 -12.76
N PRO A 175 7.16 -26.31 -11.97
CA PRO A 175 6.40 -27.44 -12.52
C PRO A 175 4.96 -27.10 -12.94
N ARG A 176 4.48 -25.86 -12.75
CA ARG A 176 3.08 -25.46 -12.97
C ARG A 176 2.93 -24.68 -14.27
N ASP A 177 1.81 -24.85 -14.97
CA ASP A 177 1.54 -24.08 -16.20
C ASP A 177 0.92 -22.71 -15.90
N VAL A 178 1.73 -21.78 -15.41
CA VAL A 178 1.32 -20.41 -15.04
C VAL A 178 2.28 -19.37 -15.60
N ASN A 179 1.80 -18.14 -15.78
CA ASN A 179 2.63 -16.96 -15.97
C ASN A 179 3.15 -16.48 -14.61
N LEU A 180 4.38 -15.96 -14.57
CA LEU A 180 4.98 -15.42 -13.35
C LEU A 180 5.26 -13.93 -13.55
N LEU A 181 4.70 -13.10 -12.67
CA LEU A 181 4.98 -11.68 -12.60
C LEU A 181 5.69 -11.38 -11.29
N ALA A 182 6.73 -10.54 -11.34
CA ALA A 182 7.37 -9.98 -10.16
C ALA A 182 7.26 -8.46 -10.18
N LYS A 183 6.94 -7.84 -9.04
CA LYS A 183 6.90 -6.39 -8.87
C LYS A 183 7.51 -6.03 -7.51
N TYR A 184 8.54 -5.20 -7.52
CA TYR A 184 9.14 -4.67 -6.30
C TYR A 184 8.67 -3.23 -6.02
N ALA A 185 8.84 -2.76 -4.79
CA ALA A 185 8.71 -1.34 -4.47
C ALA A 185 9.82 -0.53 -5.19
N PRO A 186 9.55 0.75 -5.51
CA PRO A 186 10.57 1.63 -6.09
C PRO A 186 11.85 1.68 -5.26
N GLY A 187 13.00 1.47 -5.90
CA GLY A 187 14.33 1.61 -5.27
C GLY A 187 14.74 0.47 -4.33
N TYR A 188 13.93 -0.58 -4.19
CA TYR A 188 14.21 -1.66 -3.25
C TYR A 188 15.17 -2.73 -3.81
N HIS A 189 14.98 -3.20 -5.05
CA HIS A 189 15.82 -4.27 -5.61
C HIS A 189 16.00 -4.16 -7.13
N GLU A 190 17.22 -4.44 -7.60
CA GLU A 190 17.51 -4.77 -8.99
C GLU A 190 17.55 -6.29 -9.11
N VAL A 191 16.81 -6.87 -10.07
CA VAL A 191 16.84 -8.32 -10.30
C VAL A 191 17.94 -8.65 -11.29
N GLU A 192 18.78 -9.64 -10.96
CA GLU A 192 19.82 -10.15 -11.85
C GLU A 192 19.26 -10.55 -13.23
N GLU A 193 19.83 -9.99 -14.32
CA GLU A 193 19.45 -10.35 -15.70
C GLU A 193 19.58 -11.86 -15.97
N ALA A 194 20.56 -12.52 -15.35
CA ALA A 194 20.78 -13.95 -15.48
C ALA A 194 19.63 -14.78 -14.90
N LEU A 195 19.00 -14.31 -13.81
CA LEU A 195 17.83 -14.97 -13.21
C LEU A 195 16.63 -14.86 -14.16
N LEU A 196 16.38 -13.68 -14.73
CA LEU A 196 15.32 -13.48 -15.71
C LEU A 196 15.54 -14.34 -16.96
N ALA A 197 16.78 -14.40 -17.47
CA ALA A 197 17.13 -15.22 -18.63
C ALA A 197 16.97 -16.73 -18.39
N ALA A 198 17.20 -17.20 -17.16
CA ALA A 198 17.00 -18.59 -16.78
C ALA A 198 15.53 -19.01 -16.70
N HIS A 199 14.61 -18.05 -16.48
CA HIS A 199 13.19 -18.31 -16.28
C HIS A 199 12.33 -17.48 -17.25
N PRO A 200 12.18 -17.88 -18.52
CA PRO A 200 11.51 -17.08 -19.56
C PRO A 200 10.01 -16.83 -19.33
N ARG A 201 9.40 -17.46 -18.33
CA ARG A 201 8.01 -17.20 -17.92
C ARG A 201 7.89 -16.11 -16.85
N LEU A 202 9.00 -15.77 -16.20
CA LEU A 202 9.09 -14.69 -15.24
C LEU A 202 9.26 -13.37 -15.99
N GLN A 203 8.37 -12.43 -15.72
CA GLN A 203 8.47 -11.07 -16.23
C GLN A 203 8.46 -10.10 -15.05
N LEU A 204 9.41 -9.18 -15.06
CA LEU A 204 9.51 -8.11 -14.09
C LEU A 204 8.66 -6.93 -14.55
N ILE A 205 7.78 -6.47 -13.67
CA ILE A 205 7.03 -5.23 -13.85
C ILE A 205 7.87 -4.08 -13.33
N ASP A 206 7.87 -2.96 -14.05
CA ASP A 206 8.55 -1.73 -13.62
C ASP A 206 8.10 -1.33 -12.21
N SER A 207 9.05 -1.04 -11.33
CA SER A 207 8.80 -0.79 -9.91
C SER A 207 7.94 0.45 -9.66
N THR A 208 7.89 1.39 -10.60
CA THR A 208 7.04 2.59 -10.55
C THR A 208 5.59 2.34 -10.99
N THR A 209 5.29 1.13 -11.49
CA THR A 209 3.92 0.74 -11.84
C THR A 209 3.10 0.57 -10.57
N SER A 210 1.89 1.16 -10.56
CA SER A 210 0.94 0.96 -9.47
C SER A 210 0.63 -0.52 -9.30
N ILE A 211 0.51 -0.94 -8.04
CA ILE A 211 0.22 -2.32 -7.68
C ILE A 211 -1.21 -2.75 -8.08
N LEU A 212 -2.21 -1.85 -8.06
CA LEU A 212 -3.61 -2.23 -8.31
C LEU A 212 -3.82 -2.82 -9.72
N PRO A 213 -3.29 -2.22 -10.81
CA PRO A 213 -3.33 -2.86 -12.13
C PRO A 213 -2.59 -4.20 -12.19
N CYS A 214 -1.48 -4.34 -11.46
CA CYS A 214 -0.73 -5.60 -11.41
C CYS A 214 -1.56 -6.71 -10.76
N LEU A 215 -2.23 -6.40 -9.66
CA LEU A 215 -3.17 -7.31 -8.98
C LEU A 215 -4.32 -7.69 -9.90
N ALA A 216 -4.91 -6.73 -10.63
CA ALA A 216 -6.01 -6.99 -11.56
C ALA A 216 -5.64 -7.91 -12.75
N LEU A 217 -4.34 -8.08 -13.04
CA LEU A 217 -3.85 -9.05 -14.03
C LEU A 217 -3.61 -10.45 -13.47
N ALA A 218 -3.60 -10.59 -12.14
CA ALA A 218 -3.24 -11.82 -11.45
C ALA A 218 -4.47 -12.64 -11.07
N ASP A 219 -4.32 -13.96 -11.13
CA ASP A 219 -5.29 -14.93 -10.61
C ASP A 219 -5.00 -15.30 -9.16
N ALA A 220 -3.78 -15.02 -8.67
CA ALA A 220 -3.38 -15.10 -7.27
C ALA A 220 -2.16 -14.20 -7.03
N MET A 221 -2.01 -13.69 -5.81
CA MET A 221 -0.85 -12.89 -5.42
C MET A 221 -0.16 -13.50 -4.20
N LEU A 222 1.17 -13.57 -4.25
CA LEU A 222 2.02 -14.01 -3.15
C LEU A 222 2.85 -12.83 -2.65
N SER A 223 2.86 -12.66 -1.34
CA SER A 223 3.69 -11.71 -0.62
C SER A 223 4.12 -12.30 0.73
N ASP A 224 5.01 -11.62 1.42
CA ASP A 224 5.34 -11.80 2.83
C ASP A 224 4.30 -11.12 3.77
N GLU A 225 4.59 -9.88 4.18
CA GLU A 225 3.89 -9.06 5.16
C GLU A 225 3.36 -7.76 4.54
N SER A 226 3.29 -7.71 3.21
CA SER A 226 2.91 -6.51 2.46
C SER A 226 1.43 -6.17 2.55
N ASN A 227 1.15 -4.86 2.60
CA ASN A 227 -0.19 -4.29 2.44
C ASN A 227 -0.85 -4.67 1.11
N CYS A 228 -0.07 -5.07 0.10
CA CYS A 228 -0.58 -5.55 -1.18
C CYS A 228 -1.51 -6.77 -1.01
N LEU A 229 -1.36 -7.54 0.07
CA LEU A 229 -2.24 -8.65 0.40
C LEU A 229 -3.68 -8.16 0.69
N SER A 230 -3.84 -7.01 1.36
CA SER A 230 -5.15 -6.39 1.58
C SER A 230 -5.72 -5.80 0.30
N GLU A 231 -4.88 -5.17 -0.51
CA GLU A 231 -5.27 -4.61 -1.81
C GLU A 231 -5.77 -5.70 -2.78
N ALA A 232 -5.19 -6.89 -2.74
CA ALA A 232 -5.61 -8.04 -3.54
C ALA A 232 -7.09 -8.39 -3.28
N LEU A 233 -7.51 -8.36 -2.00
CA LEU A 233 -8.88 -8.64 -1.60
C LEU A 233 -9.88 -7.64 -2.22
N LEU A 234 -9.49 -6.37 -2.38
CA LEU A 234 -10.34 -5.35 -3.04
C LEU A 234 -10.66 -5.72 -4.49
N LEU A 235 -9.76 -6.45 -5.15
CA LEU A 235 -9.89 -6.90 -6.54
C LEU A 235 -10.42 -8.34 -6.65
N GLY A 236 -10.74 -8.99 -5.53
CA GLY A 236 -11.14 -10.40 -5.51
C GLY A 236 -10.03 -11.38 -5.89
N VAL A 237 -8.77 -10.93 -5.80
CA VAL A 237 -7.58 -11.74 -6.09
C VAL A 237 -7.16 -12.45 -4.81
N PRO A 238 -7.07 -13.79 -4.78
CA PRO A 238 -6.63 -14.53 -3.60
C PRO A 238 -5.21 -14.13 -3.16
N PRO A 239 -5.02 -13.56 -1.96
CA PRO A 239 -3.71 -13.30 -1.40
C PRO A 239 -3.17 -14.55 -0.68
N VAL A 240 -1.88 -14.79 -0.81
CA VAL A 240 -1.15 -15.84 -0.08
C VAL A 240 0.05 -15.21 0.60
N ALA A 241 0.01 -15.17 1.93
CA ALA A 241 1.13 -14.72 2.75
C ALA A 241 2.12 -15.88 2.96
N VAL A 242 3.39 -15.69 2.58
CA VAL A 242 4.46 -16.67 2.66
C VAL A 242 5.31 -16.38 3.89
N THR A 243 5.10 -17.15 4.95
CA THR A 243 5.62 -16.85 6.30
C THR A 243 7.06 -17.34 6.52
N ASP A 244 7.60 -18.15 5.61
CA ASP A 244 8.97 -18.67 5.66
C ASP A 244 9.94 -17.90 4.75
N TRP A 245 9.48 -16.84 4.08
CA TRP A 245 10.36 -15.87 3.42
C TRP A 245 11.17 -15.07 4.43
N GLU A 246 12.41 -14.76 4.06
CA GLU A 246 13.35 -14.05 4.92
C GLU A 246 13.13 -12.54 4.78
N VAL A 247 12.91 -11.88 5.92
CA VAL A 247 13.04 -10.43 6.09
C VAL A 247 14.49 -10.16 6.48
N PRO A 248 15.24 -9.38 5.68
CA PRO A 248 16.64 -9.07 5.96
C PRO A 248 16.82 -8.38 7.32
N ALA A 249 18.02 -8.52 7.89
CA ALA A 249 18.39 -7.75 9.08
C ALA A 249 18.38 -6.25 8.78
N MET A 250 17.98 -5.45 9.77
CA MET A 250 18.10 -3.98 9.75
C MET A 250 19.04 -3.54 10.89
N PRO A 251 20.37 -3.62 10.69
CA PRO A 251 21.35 -3.33 11.74
C PRO A 251 21.25 -1.93 12.34
N GLU A 252 20.85 -0.94 11.53
CA GLU A 252 20.60 0.44 11.94
C GLU A 252 19.47 0.58 12.96
N HIS A 253 18.57 -0.40 13.00
CA HIS A 253 17.47 -0.51 13.95
C HIS A 253 17.71 -1.61 15.00
N GLY A 254 18.86 -2.29 14.97
CA GLY A 254 19.18 -3.40 15.86
C GLY A 254 18.30 -4.64 15.66
N LEU A 255 17.66 -4.78 14.50
CA LEU A 255 16.72 -5.87 14.20
C LEU A 255 17.46 -6.98 13.43
N PRO A 256 17.44 -8.24 13.91
CA PRO A 256 18.02 -9.36 13.18
C PRO A 256 17.13 -9.76 12.00
N ALA A 257 17.70 -10.54 11.06
CA ALA A 257 16.90 -11.21 10.05
C ALA A 257 15.88 -12.15 10.71
N ARG A 258 14.68 -12.21 10.15
CA ARG A 258 13.55 -13.00 10.69
C ARG A 258 12.67 -13.55 9.58
N PRO A 259 11.82 -14.55 9.86
CA PRO A 259 10.74 -14.91 8.96
C PRO A 259 9.72 -13.77 8.82
N ALA A 260 9.02 -13.75 7.69
CA ALA A 260 7.91 -12.84 7.45
C ALA A 260 6.73 -13.08 8.41
N GLU A 261 6.10 -12.00 8.85
CA GLU A 261 4.91 -12.06 9.69
C GLU A 261 3.69 -11.66 8.85
N PRO A 262 2.81 -12.62 8.49
CA PRO A 262 1.72 -12.36 7.56
C PRO A 262 0.75 -11.31 8.14
N PRO A 263 -0.14 -10.69 7.34
CA PRO A 263 -1.11 -9.73 7.86
C PRO A 263 -2.28 -10.34 8.68
N ALA A 264 -3.02 -9.56 9.50
CA ALA A 264 -3.82 -10.11 10.62
C ALA A 264 -5.02 -10.86 10.08
N PHE A 265 -5.59 -10.33 9.00
CA PHE A 265 -6.62 -11.00 8.21
C PHE A 265 -6.12 -12.27 7.51
N ALA A 266 -4.81 -12.46 7.34
CA ALA A 266 -4.22 -13.62 6.69
C ALA A 266 -3.90 -14.76 7.68
N VAL A 267 -3.92 -14.50 8.99
CA VAL A 267 -3.78 -15.52 10.03
C VAL A 267 -5.17 -16.02 10.44
N ALA A 268 -5.52 -17.23 10.03
CA ALA A 268 -6.69 -17.91 10.59
C ALA A 268 -6.41 -18.27 12.07
N ALA A 269 -7.22 -17.72 12.97
CA ALA A 269 -7.25 -18.11 14.39
C ALA A 269 -7.86 -19.50 14.61
#